data_AF-A0A6C0BS25-F1
#
_entry.id   AF-A0A6C0BS25-F1
#
_cell.length_a   1.000
_cell.length_b   1.000
_cell.length_c   1.000
_cell.angle_alpha   90.00
_cell.angle_beta   90.00
_cell.angle_gamma   90.00
#
_symmetry.space_group_name_H-M   'P 1'
#
loop_
_entity.id
_entity.type
_entity.pdbx_description
1 polymer ?
#
loop_
_entity_poly.entity_id
_entity_poly.type
_entity_poly.pdbx_seq_one_letter_code
_entity_poly.pdbx_strand_id
1 'polypeptide(L)'
;MNTTIKDALVGALMFGTMSYYSQKYINNPHYFKIVAFAWSAPFTYFYLLYITSRTSSKSVNDFNRHALIGILMTAFLIILYMYLKDTFHIDTLITSIFYLTAFFTFGYFYLKIFNKL
;
A
#
# COMPACT_ATOMS: atom_id res chain seq x y z
N MET A 1 -16.07 22.94 8.51
CA MET A 1 -14.73 22.32 8.72
C MET A 1 -14.15 22.02 7.34
N ASN A 2 -12.96 22.52 7.03
CA ASN A 2 -12.31 22.27 5.74
C ASN A 2 -12.15 20.74 5.53
N THR A 3 -12.45 20.21 4.35
CA THR A 3 -12.38 18.77 4.05
C THR A 3 -10.99 18.21 4.34
N THR A 4 -9.95 19.01 4.11
CA THR A 4 -8.55 18.70 4.46
C THR A 4 -8.35 18.41 5.95
N ILE A 5 -8.98 19.19 6.85
CA ILE A 5 -8.85 18.99 8.30
C ILE A 5 -9.53 17.67 8.70
N LYS A 6 -10.68 17.37 8.11
CA LYS A 6 -11.38 16.10 8.34
C LYS A 6 -10.54 14.91 7.87
N ASP A 7 -9.93 15.01 6.70
CA ASP A 7 -9.09 13.95 6.13
C ASP A 7 -7.83 13.74 6.97
N ALA A 8 -7.19 14.83 7.39
CA ALA A 8 -6.05 14.77 8.31
C ALA A 8 -6.42 14.11 9.65
N LEU A 9 -7.58 14.40 10.23
CA LEU A 9 -8.03 13.78 11.48
C LEU A 9 -8.30 12.28 11.31
N VAL A 10 -8.95 11.88 10.21
CA VAL A 10 -9.20 10.46 9.90
C VAL A 10 -7.88 9.72 9.66
N GLY A 11 -6.98 10.31 8.86
CA GLY A 11 -5.64 9.77 8.64
C GLY A 11 -4.84 9.66 9.93
N ALA A 12 -4.83 10.70 10.77
CA ALA A 12 -4.15 10.70 12.06
C ALA A 12 -4.72 9.64 13.01
N LEU A 13 -6.04 9.42 13.04
CA LEU A 13 -6.64 8.34 13.81
C LEU A 13 -6.18 6.96 13.31
N MET A 14 -6.19 6.75 11.99
CA MET A 14 -5.81 5.47 11.38
C MET A 14 -4.31 5.15 11.56
N PHE A 15 -3.43 6.08 11.21
CA PHE A 15 -1.99 5.89 11.36
C PHE A 15 -1.54 5.98 12.82
N GLY A 16 -2.22 6.78 13.65
CA GLY A 16 -1.96 6.88 15.08
C GLY A 16 -2.31 5.59 15.82
N THR A 17 -3.45 4.95 15.51
CA THR A 17 -3.79 3.63 16.07
C THR A 17 -2.81 2.55 15.63
N MET A 18 -2.41 2.55 14.36
CA MET A 18 -1.35 1.67 13.86
C MET A 18 -0.03 1.89 14.61
N SER A 19 0.39 3.14 14.80
CA SER A 19 1.60 3.51 15.55
C SER A 19 1.52 3.05 17.02
N TYR A 20 0.39 3.27 17.69
CA TYR A 20 0.16 2.81 19.06
C TYR A 20 0.30 1.30 19.21
N TYR A 21 -0.37 0.52 18.35
CA TYR A 21 -0.26 -0.95 18.41
C TYR A 21 1.14 -1.43 18.06
N SER A 22 1.79 -0.79 17.09
CA SER A 22 3.18 -1.06 16.75
C SER A 22 4.07 -0.88 17.99
N GLN A 23 4.00 0.26 18.67
CA GLN A 23 4.80 0.51 19.87
C GLN A 23 4.45 -0.44 21.03
N LYS A 24 3.16 -0.68 21.26
CA LYS A 24 2.69 -1.58 22.33
C LYS A 24 3.27 -2.99 22.18
N TYR A 25 3.48 -3.44 20.95
CA TYR A 25 4.00 -4.77 20.67
C TYR A 25 5.46 -4.78 20.23
N ILE A 26 6.22 -3.69 20.35
CA ILE A 26 7.59 -3.60 19.81
C ILE A 26 8.54 -4.69 20.32
N ASN A 27 8.37 -5.12 21.56
CA ASN A 27 9.15 -6.19 22.19
C ASN A 27 8.53 -7.60 21.98
N ASN A 28 7.40 -7.69 21.26
CA ASN A 28 6.71 -8.94 20.98
C ASN A 28 7.15 -9.46 19.59
N PRO A 29 7.48 -10.76 19.45
CA PRO A 29 7.85 -11.34 18.16
C PRO A 29 6.76 -11.24 17.08
N HIS A 30 5.50 -10.94 17.46
CA HIS A 30 4.39 -10.70 16.54
C HIS A 30 4.28 -9.26 16.03
N TYR A 31 5.12 -8.33 16.51
CA TYR A 31 5.19 -6.94 16.07
C TYR A 31 5.15 -6.81 14.54
N PHE A 32 6.10 -7.47 13.86
CA PHE A 32 6.26 -7.39 12.42
C PHE A 32 5.04 -7.94 11.66
N LYS A 33 4.30 -8.89 12.25
CA LYS A 33 3.07 -9.44 11.66
C LYS A 33 1.92 -8.42 11.74
N ILE A 34 1.79 -7.74 12.89
CA ILE A 34 0.77 -6.71 13.13
C ILE A 34 1.03 -5.51 12.22
N VAL A 35 2.29 -5.06 12.15
CA VAL A 35 2.69 -3.97 11.25
C VAL A 35 2.41 -4.37 9.81
N ALA A 36 2.83 -5.55 9.34
CA ALA A 36 2.59 -5.97 7.96
C ALA A 36 1.10 -6.02 7.59
N PHE A 37 0.24 -6.54 8.46
CA PHE A 37 -1.20 -6.61 8.22
C PHE A 37 -1.86 -5.22 8.20
N ALA A 38 -1.50 -4.36 9.15
CA ALA A 38 -2.04 -3.00 9.22
C ALA A 38 -1.51 -2.08 8.12
N TRP A 39 -0.26 -2.31 7.66
CA TRP A 39 0.47 -1.49 6.70
C TRP A 39 -0.02 -1.66 5.26
N SER A 40 -0.29 -2.89 4.79
CA SER A 40 -0.10 -3.15 3.36
C SER A 40 -1.30 -2.94 2.43
N ALA A 41 -2.53 -2.81 2.92
CA ALA A 41 -3.67 -2.64 2.02
C ALA A 41 -4.93 -2.09 2.69
N PRO A 42 -5.48 -2.70 3.75
CA PRO A 42 -6.87 -2.44 4.10
C PRO A 42 -7.10 -1.00 4.57
N PHE A 43 -6.30 -0.49 5.50
CA PHE A 43 -6.50 0.85 6.04
C PHE A 43 -6.19 1.94 5.00
N THR A 44 -5.06 1.86 4.31
CA THR A 44 -4.71 2.83 3.25
C THR A 44 -5.75 2.81 2.12
N TYR A 45 -6.22 1.62 1.72
CA TYR A 45 -7.28 1.48 0.71
C TYR A 45 -8.58 2.14 1.18
N PHE A 46 -9.08 1.83 2.37
CA PHE A 46 -10.32 2.41 2.87
C PHE A 46 -10.23 3.93 3.03
N TYR A 47 -9.08 4.45 3.47
CA TYR A 47 -8.86 5.89 3.58
C TYR A 47 -8.94 6.59 2.21
N LEU A 48 -8.24 6.07 1.21
CA LEU A 48 -8.26 6.64 -0.14
C LEU A 48 -9.60 6.44 -0.85
N LEU A 49 -10.28 5.31 -0.62
CA LEU A 49 -11.63 5.06 -1.11
C LEU A 49 -12.62 6.07 -0.53
N TYR A 50 -12.52 6.37 0.77
CA TYR A 50 -13.35 7.36 1.45
C TYR A 50 -13.15 8.76 0.86
N ILE A 51 -11.91 9.18 0.63
CA ILE A 51 -11.62 10.47 -0.03
C ILE A 51 -12.22 10.49 -1.44
N THR A 52 -11.98 9.43 -2.22
CA THR A 52 -12.42 9.34 -3.63
C THR A 52 -13.94 9.29 -3.78
N SER A 53 -14.65 8.69 -2.82
CA SER A 53 -16.11 8.57 -2.82
C SER A 53 -16.86 9.90 -2.81
N ARG A 54 -16.18 10.99 -2.44
CA ARG A 54 -16.76 12.33 -2.38
C ARG A 54 -16.86 13.01 -3.75
N THR A 55 -16.23 12.45 -4.79
CA THR A 55 -16.17 13.06 -6.13
C THR A 55 -17.29 12.53 -7.03
N SER A 56 -17.24 11.23 -7.39
CA SER A 56 -18.28 10.60 -8.22
C SER A 56 -18.19 9.07 -8.15
N SER A 57 -19.28 8.38 -8.48
CA SER A 57 -19.28 6.91 -8.61
C SER A 57 -18.25 6.42 -9.64
N LYS A 58 -18.05 7.16 -10.73
CA LYS A 58 -17.00 6.88 -11.72
C LYS A 58 -15.61 6.94 -11.09
N SER A 59 -15.30 8.00 -10.33
CA SER A 59 -14.00 8.15 -9.65
C SER A 59 -13.72 7.00 -8.69
N VAL A 60 -14.75 6.49 -8.01
CA VAL A 60 -14.62 5.31 -7.13
C VAL A 60 -14.28 4.05 -7.92
N ASN A 61 -14.97 3.82 -9.05
CA ASN A 61 -14.70 2.67 -9.90
C ASN A 61 -13.31 2.72 -10.52
N ASP A 62 -12.89 3.89 -11.03
CA ASP A 62 -11.56 4.10 -11.58
C ASP A 62 -10.50 3.87 -10.50
N PHE A 63 -10.68 4.44 -9.30
CA PHE A 63 -9.80 4.18 -8.16
C PHE A 63 -9.68 2.70 -7.83
N ASN A 64 -10.80 1.97 -7.77
CA ASN A 64 -10.77 0.53 -7.47
C ASN A 64 -10.01 -0.28 -8.51
N ARG A 65 -10.17 0.05 -9.80
CA ARG A 65 -9.42 -0.61 -10.88
C ARG A 65 -7.92 -0.37 -10.77
N HIS A 66 -7.51 0.88 -10.54
CA HIS A 66 -6.09 1.23 -10.40
C HIS A 66 -5.48 0.72 -9.09
N ALA A 67 -6.23 0.77 -7.99
CA ALA A 67 -5.81 0.20 -6.71
C ALA A 67 -5.60 -1.32 -6.81
N LEU A 68 -6.48 -2.03 -7.55
CA LEU A 68 -6.33 -3.46 -7.78
C LEU A 68 -5.03 -3.78 -8.54
N ILE A 69 -4.68 -3.00 -9.57
CA ILE A 69 -3.40 -3.17 -10.29
C ILE A 69 -2.22 -3.03 -9.32
N GLY A 70 -2.21 -1.98 -8.50
CA GLY A 70 -1.16 -1.76 -7.50
C GLY A 70 -1.07 -2.89 -6.47
N ILE A 71 -2.22 -3.40 -6.01
CA ILE A 71 -2.28 -4.54 -5.07
C ILE A 71 -1.75 -5.81 -5.74
N LEU A 72 -2.12 -6.10 -6.99
CA LEU A 72 -1.63 -7.27 -7.72
C LEU A 72 -0.12 -7.21 -7.94
N MET A 73 0.42 -6.03 -8.26
CA MET A 73 1.87 -5.82 -8.37
C MET A 73 2.56 -6.04 -7.01
N THR A 74 2.00 -5.51 -5.92
CA THR A 74 2.55 -5.70 -4.57
C THR A 74 2.50 -7.16 -4.15
N ALA A 75 1.39 -7.86 -4.41
CA ALA A 75 1.24 -9.28 -4.14
C ALA A 75 2.26 -10.10 -4.92
N PHE A 76 2.48 -9.79 -6.20
CA PHE A 76 3.52 -10.42 -7.01
C PHE A 76 4.93 -10.22 -6.40
N LEU A 77 5.27 -9.00 -5.96
CA LEU A 77 6.56 -8.72 -5.33
C LEU A 77 6.75 -9.49 -4.01
N ILE A 78 5.70 -9.61 -3.20
CA ILE A 78 5.72 -10.40 -1.96
C ILE A 78 5.92 -11.89 -2.28
N ILE A 79 5.20 -12.42 -3.26
CA ILE A 79 5.36 -13.83 -3.69
C ILE A 79 6.78 -14.06 -4.22
N LEU A 80 7.31 -13.14 -5.02
CA LEU A 80 8.67 -13.20 -5.53
C LEU A 80 9.71 -13.18 -4.38
N TYR A 81 9.52 -12.32 -3.39
CA TYR A 81 10.33 -12.32 -2.16
C TYR A 81 10.35 -13.71 -1.52
N MET A 82 9.15 -14.27 -1.28
CA MET A 82 9.00 -15.55 -0.60
C MET A 82 9.63 -16.71 -1.37
N TYR A 83 9.62 -16.64 -2.70
CA TYR A 83 10.23 -17.65 -3.56
C TYR A 83 11.77 -17.55 -3.59
N LEU A 84 12.33 -16.34 -3.48
CA LEU A 84 13.77 -16.10 -3.64
C LEU A 84 14.56 -15.94 -2.33
N LYS A 85 13.89 -15.79 -1.19
CA LYS A 85 14.51 -15.49 0.11
C LYS A 85 15.57 -16.48 0.58
N ASP A 86 15.48 -17.74 0.15
CA ASP A 86 16.40 -18.81 0.57
C ASP A 86 17.58 -18.97 -0.42
N THR A 87 17.51 -18.32 -1.59
CA THR A 87 18.53 -18.39 -2.65
C THR A 87 19.46 -17.17 -2.65
N PHE A 88 18.93 -15.99 -2.34
CA PHE A 88 19.68 -14.73 -2.40
C PHE A 88 19.86 -14.10 -1.02
N HIS A 89 20.96 -13.36 -0.86
CA HIS A 89 21.15 -12.50 0.31
C HIS A 89 20.02 -11.46 0.41
N ILE A 90 19.61 -11.15 1.65
CA ILE A 90 18.50 -10.24 1.93
C ILE A 90 18.66 -8.86 1.28
N ASP A 91 19.88 -8.31 1.29
CA ASP A 91 20.17 -6.99 0.72
C ASP A 91 19.99 -6.95 -0.79
N THR A 92 20.46 -8.01 -1.48
CA THR A 92 20.27 -8.18 -2.92
C THR A 92 18.78 -8.25 -3.24
N LEU A 93 18.03 -9.01 -2.46
CA LEU A 93 16.62 -9.24 -2.69
C LEU A 93 15.78 -7.98 -2.45
N ILE A 94 16.05 -7.24 -1.37
CA ILE A 94 15.43 -5.92 -1.11
C ILE A 94 15.73 -4.96 -2.26
N THR A 95 16.98 -4.91 -2.71
CA THR A 95 17.41 -4.02 -3.80
C THR A 95 16.72 -4.39 -5.11
N SER A 96 16.63 -5.69 -5.44
CA SER A 96 15.92 -6.18 -6.63
C SER A 96 14.43 -5.83 -6.60
N ILE A 97 13.75 -6.02 -5.45
CA ILE A 97 12.34 -5.66 -5.29
C ILE A 97 12.13 -4.17 -5.45
N PHE A 98 13.02 -3.34 -4.91
CA PHE A 98 12.97 -1.89 -5.06
C PHE A 98 13.04 -1.47 -6.53
N TYR A 99 14.03 -1.96 -7.28
CA TYR A 99 14.16 -1.66 -8.71
C TYR A 99 12.99 -2.19 -9.53
N LEU A 100 12.46 -3.36 -9.19
CA LEU A 100 11.30 -3.93 -9.87
C LEU A 100 10.02 -3.12 -9.60
N THR A 101 9.85 -2.62 -8.37
CA THR A 101 8.78 -1.69 -7.99
C THR A 101 8.88 -0.40 -8.80
N ALA A 102 10.09 0.16 -8.93
CA ALA A 102 10.33 1.34 -9.76
C ALA A 102 10.00 1.05 -11.24
N PHE A 103 10.48 -0.07 -11.79
CA PHE A 103 10.19 -0.49 -13.16
C PHE A 103 8.68 -0.60 -13.43
N PHE A 104 7.93 -1.24 -12.53
CA PHE A 104 6.47 -1.33 -12.60
C PHE A 104 5.79 0.04 -12.56
N THR A 105 6.25 0.92 -11.65
CA THR A 105 5.73 2.29 -11.54
C THR A 105 5.97 3.08 -12.83
N PHE A 106 7.20 3.05 -13.35
CA PHE A 106 7.53 3.72 -14.62
C PHE A 106 6.74 3.14 -15.79
N GLY A 107 6.60 1.82 -15.86
CA GLY A 107 5.79 1.14 -16.88
C GLY A 107 4.32 1.58 -16.85
N TYR A 108 3.73 1.71 -15.66
CA TYR A 108 2.36 2.18 -15.48
C TYR A 108 2.13 3.57 -16.09
N PHE A 109 3.04 4.52 -15.84
CA PHE A 109 2.96 5.87 -16.40
C PHE A 109 3.34 5.92 -17.89
N TYR A 110 4.41 5.24 -18.29
CA TYR A 110 4.91 5.23 -19.67
C TYR A 110 3.86 4.65 -20.65
N LEU A 111 3.23 3.52 -20.27
CA LEU A 111 2.18 2.88 -21.05
C LEU A 111 0.81 3.58 -20.94
N LYS A 112 0.73 4.64 -20.13
CA LYS A 112 -0.48 5.41 -19.83
C LYS A 112 -1.62 4.52 -19.34
N ILE A 113 -1.32 3.54 -18.49
CA ILE A 113 -2.34 2.62 -17.93
C ILE A 113 -3.37 3.43 -17.13
N PHE A 114 -2.95 4.50 -16.45
CA PHE A 114 -3.81 5.45 -15.75
C PHE A 114 -4.93 6.09 -16.61
N ASN A 115 -4.79 6.09 -17.94
CA ASN A 115 -5.80 6.63 -18.87
C ASN A 115 -6.69 5.57 -19.52
N LYS A 116 -6.35 4.28 -19.41
CA LYS A 116 -6.95 3.19 -20.19
C LYS A 116 -8.02 2.39 -19.44
N LEU A 117 -8.09 2.51 -18.12
CA LEU A 117 -8.95 1.72 -17.23
C LEU A 117 -9.74 2.61 -16.29
#